data_AF-A0A651HWT6-F1
#
_entry.id   AF-A0A651HWT6-F1
#
_cell.length_a   1.000
_cell.length_b   1.000
_cell.length_c   1.000
_cell.angle_alpha   90.00
_cell.angle_beta   90.00
_cell.angle_gamma   90.00
#
_symmetry.space_group_name_H-M   'P 1'
#
loop_
_entity.id
_entity.type
_entity.pdbx_description
1 polymer ?
#
loop_
_entity_poly.entity_id
_entity_poly.type
_entity_poly.pdbx_seq_one_letter_code
_entity_poly.pdbx_strand_id
1 'polypeptide(L)'
;MPIHRSLLTLLILLLTLSACGESGWDRSLEAGPDGPEMAAPASPATPAPPTGGAAVLPAELPAVQDPARLGHEVRGRAQALAALPWNPPEAALPPELQELDYDAYRRIRFLDERALWSGAGDFQVQFFHPGYLFSTPVVIHEVTETQVRPLPFDPDLFQYGVEVADGWAGWAG
;
A
#
# COMPACT_ATOMS: atom_id res chain seq x y z
N MET A 1 18.29 -10.98 -65.01
CA MET A 1 16.89 -10.77 -64.56
C MET A 1 16.85 -10.95 -63.04
N PRO A 2 16.82 -9.85 -62.26
CA PRO A 2 16.91 -9.88 -60.79
C PRO A 2 15.57 -9.48 -60.15
N ILE A 3 14.85 -10.39 -59.46
CA ILE A 3 13.54 -10.06 -58.85
C ILE A 3 13.34 -10.68 -57.45
N HIS A 4 14.38 -10.78 -56.62
CA HIS A 4 14.20 -11.29 -55.23
C HIS A 4 14.79 -10.43 -54.12
N ARG A 5 15.25 -9.20 -54.38
CA ARG A 5 15.80 -8.31 -53.33
C ARG A 5 14.91 -7.10 -52.98
N SER A 6 13.76 -6.94 -53.62
CA SER A 6 12.88 -5.76 -53.43
C SER A 6 11.73 -5.94 -52.43
N LEU A 7 11.44 -7.16 -51.98
CA LEU A 7 10.30 -7.42 -51.08
C LEU A 7 10.67 -7.41 -49.59
N LEU A 8 11.94 -7.63 -49.23
CA LEU A 8 12.34 -7.69 -47.81
C LEU A 8 12.63 -6.30 -47.21
N THR A 9 12.98 -5.30 -48.02
CA THR A 9 13.23 -3.93 -47.57
C THR A 9 11.93 -3.16 -47.28
N LEU A 10 10.80 -3.57 -47.89
CA LEU A 10 9.50 -2.91 -47.67
C LEU A 10 8.82 -3.39 -46.37
N LEU A 11 9.14 -4.58 -45.86
CA LEU A 11 8.57 -5.08 -44.61
C LEU A 11 9.22 -4.47 -43.37
N ILE A 12 10.48 -4.01 -43.48
CA ILE A 12 11.21 -3.38 -42.36
C ILE A 12 10.88 -1.89 -42.23
N LEU A 13 10.37 -1.24 -43.29
CA LEU A 13 9.95 0.17 -43.26
C LEU A 13 8.50 0.38 -42.80
N LEU A 14 7.75 -0.70 -42.53
CA LEU A 14 6.36 -0.65 -42.04
C LEU A 14 6.21 -1.00 -40.55
N LEU A 15 7.31 -1.27 -39.83
CA LEU A 15 7.29 -1.58 -38.39
C LEU A 15 7.95 -0.49 -37.51
N THR A 16 8.31 0.65 -38.09
CA THR A 16 8.76 1.86 -37.37
C THR A 16 7.74 3.01 -37.46
N LEU A 17 6.47 2.70 -37.28
CA LEU A 17 5.44 3.68 -36.90
C LEU A 17 5.17 3.47 -35.40
N SER A 18 6.16 3.64 -34.51
CA SER A 18 6.46 4.94 -33.88
C SER A 18 5.32 5.94 -33.99
N ALA A 19 4.41 5.87 -33.01
CA ALA A 19 3.77 6.99 -32.31
C ALA A 19 2.38 6.55 -31.84
N CYS A 20 2.32 5.70 -30.83
CA CYS A 20 1.10 5.54 -30.05
C CYS A 20 1.06 6.67 -29.03
N GLY A 21 0.22 7.68 -29.31
CA GLY A 21 -0.54 8.42 -28.31
C GLY A 21 0.23 9.11 -27.18
N GLU A 22 0.95 10.17 -27.55
CA GLU A 22 0.89 11.49 -26.92
C GLU A 22 -0.13 11.64 -25.77
N SER A 23 0.40 11.60 -24.54
CA SER A 23 0.09 12.46 -23.40
C SER A 23 -1.29 13.16 -23.40
N GLY A 24 -2.32 12.45 -22.96
CA GLY A 24 -3.64 13.00 -22.62
C GLY A 24 -3.70 13.79 -21.30
N TRP A 25 -2.58 14.37 -20.84
CA TRP A 25 -2.48 15.17 -19.62
C TRP A 25 -2.15 16.64 -19.92
N ASP A 26 -2.58 17.21 -21.05
CA ASP A 26 -2.18 18.61 -21.39
C ASP A 26 -3.25 19.44 -22.12
N ARG A 27 -4.54 19.13 -21.97
CA ARG A 27 -5.64 20.01 -22.43
C ARG A 27 -6.83 19.98 -21.50
N SER A 28 -6.71 20.60 -20.32
CA SER A 28 -7.86 20.91 -19.47
C SER A 28 -7.57 22.05 -18.48
N LEU A 29 -7.06 23.19 -18.95
CA LEU A 29 -7.07 24.46 -18.20
C LEU A 29 -7.21 25.68 -19.13
N GLU A 30 -8.12 25.63 -20.09
CA GLU A 30 -8.62 26.83 -20.78
C GLU A 30 -10.13 26.88 -20.53
N ALA A 31 -10.51 27.42 -19.36
CA ALA A 31 -11.88 27.67 -18.99
C ALA A 31 -12.40 28.90 -19.75
N GLY A 32 -13.24 28.67 -20.78
CA GLY A 32 -14.08 29.71 -21.36
C GLY A 32 -15.28 30.00 -20.43
N PRO A 33 -15.74 31.26 -20.31
CA PRO A 33 -16.68 31.67 -19.25
C PRO A 33 -18.14 31.20 -19.39
N ASP A 34 -18.51 30.40 -20.40
CA ASP A 34 -19.92 30.02 -20.64
C ASP A 34 -20.06 28.53 -21.02
N GLY A 35 -19.79 27.62 -20.08
CA GLY A 35 -20.14 26.19 -20.20
C GLY A 35 -21.51 25.92 -19.54
N PRO A 36 -22.37 25.06 -20.10
CA PRO A 36 -23.69 24.79 -19.52
C PRO A 36 -23.54 24.12 -18.15
N GLU A 37 -24.27 24.64 -17.16
CA GLU A 37 -24.36 24.14 -15.79
C GLU A 37 -24.86 22.69 -15.79
N MET A 38 -23.90 21.76 -15.77
CA MET A 38 -24.14 20.36 -15.47
C MET A 38 -24.49 20.27 -13.99
N ALA A 39 -25.78 20.21 -13.69
CA ALA A 39 -26.28 19.93 -12.36
C ALA A 39 -25.59 18.66 -11.83
N ALA A 40 -24.68 18.86 -10.87
CA ALA A 40 -24.01 17.78 -10.17
C ALA A 40 -25.07 16.88 -9.50
N PRO A 41 -25.06 15.55 -9.69
CA PRO A 41 -25.89 14.70 -8.86
C PRO A 41 -25.45 14.88 -7.40
N ALA A 42 -26.45 15.12 -6.55
CA ALA A 42 -26.32 15.48 -5.15
C ALA A 42 -25.37 14.55 -4.38
N SER A 43 -24.45 15.14 -3.60
CA SER A 43 -23.93 14.48 -2.40
C SER A 43 -25.11 14.21 -1.46
N PRO A 44 -25.29 12.97 -1.00
CA PRO A 44 -25.14 12.79 0.44
C PRO A 44 -24.60 11.42 0.83
N ALA A 45 -23.57 11.42 1.67
CA ALA A 45 -23.69 10.85 3.01
C ALA A 45 -22.42 11.22 3.81
N THR A 46 -22.58 12.08 4.80
CA THR A 46 -21.66 12.10 5.93
C THR A 46 -21.81 10.76 6.65
N PRO A 47 -20.76 9.92 6.78
CA PRO A 47 -20.87 8.74 7.62
C PRO A 47 -20.98 9.17 9.09
N ALA A 48 -21.92 8.55 9.81
CA ALA A 48 -22.09 8.68 11.25
C ALA A 48 -20.82 8.22 12.01
N PRO A 49 -20.55 8.72 13.23
CA PRO A 49 -19.42 8.25 14.02
C PRO A 49 -19.58 6.76 14.37
N PRO A 50 -18.51 5.95 14.39
CA PRO A 50 -18.62 4.56 14.80
C PRO A 50 -18.90 4.48 16.31
N THR A 51 -20.04 3.86 16.64
CA THR A 51 -20.33 3.35 17.99
C THR A 51 -19.38 2.20 18.27
N GLY A 52 -18.68 2.28 19.40
CA GLY A 52 -17.68 1.31 19.83
C GLY A 52 -18.15 -0.14 19.78
N GLY A 53 -17.33 -0.96 19.14
CA GLY A 53 -17.37 -2.42 19.14
C GLY A 53 -15.93 -2.91 19.27
N ALA A 54 -15.72 -3.97 20.05
CA ALA A 54 -14.40 -4.50 20.36
C ALA A 54 -13.75 -5.19 19.15
N ALA A 55 -12.46 -4.93 19.00
CA ALA A 55 -11.44 -5.64 18.23
C ALA A 55 -11.93 -6.80 17.35
N VAL A 56 -11.83 -6.60 16.04
CA VAL A 56 -11.41 -7.68 15.17
C VAL A 56 -10.17 -7.21 14.40
N LEU A 57 -9.02 -7.80 14.73
CA LEU A 57 -8.00 -8.05 13.71
C LEU A 57 -8.48 -9.29 12.94
N PRO A 58 -8.94 -9.16 11.68
CA PRO A 58 -8.75 -10.29 10.79
C PRO A 58 -8.41 -9.79 9.38
N ALA A 59 -7.12 -9.64 9.13
CA ALA A 59 -6.62 -9.83 7.78
C ALA A 59 -5.35 -10.68 7.82
N GLU A 60 -5.35 -11.71 8.66
CA GLU A 60 -4.51 -12.86 8.38
C GLU A 60 -4.99 -13.39 7.02
N LEU A 61 -4.17 -13.16 5.98
CA LEU A 61 -4.21 -14.04 4.83
C LEU A 61 -4.15 -15.46 5.42
N PRO A 62 -5.05 -16.38 5.05
CA PRO A 62 -4.98 -17.75 5.54
C PRO A 62 -3.55 -18.19 5.35
N ALA A 63 -2.84 -18.46 6.45
CA ALA A 63 -1.40 -18.39 6.54
C ALA A 63 -0.78 -18.90 5.24
N VAL A 64 -0.42 -17.99 4.33
CA VAL A 64 0.07 -18.39 3.02
C VAL A 64 1.34 -19.12 3.36
N GLN A 65 1.42 -20.41 3.07
CA GLN A 65 2.64 -21.19 3.36
C GLN A 65 3.47 -21.33 2.09
N ASP A 66 2.82 -21.24 0.92
CA ASP A 66 3.41 -21.53 -0.38
C ASP A 66 3.65 -20.24 -1.19
N PRO A 67 4.91 -19.80 -1.34
CA PRO A 67 5.27 -18.65 -2.17
C PRO A 67 4.74 -18.75 -3.60
N ALA A 68 4.61 -19.94 -4.17
CA ALA A 68 4.15 -20.12 -5.55
C ALA A 68 2.68 -19.74 -5.74
N ARG A 69 1.88 -19.76 -4.68
CA ARG A 69 0.43 -19.48 -4.72
C ARG A 69 0.07 -18.06 -4.29
N LEU A 70 0.97 -17.34 -3.63
CA LEU A 70 0.71 -16.04 -3.01
C LEU A 70 0.02 -15.05 -3.95
N GLY A 71 0.49 -14.91 -5.19
CA GLY A 71 -0.08 -13.96 -6.16
C GLY A 71 -1.53 -14.27 -6.54
N HIS A 72 -1.91 -15.54 -6.63
CA HIS A 72 -3.30 -15.96 -6.88
C HIS A 72 -4.17 -15.69 -5.66
N GLU A 73 -3.67 -15.96 -4.45
CA GLU A 73 -4.39 -15.81 -3.20
C GLU A 73 -4.66 -14.34 -2.86
N VAL A 74 -3.67 -13.46 -3.03
CA VAL A 74 -3.83 -12.01 -2.87
C VAL A 74 -4.89 -11.48 -3.85
N ARG A 75 -4.84 -11.90 -5.12
CA ARG A 75 -5.82 -11.50 -6.13
C ARG A 75 -7.23 -11.98 -5.79
N GLY A 76 -7.37 -13.24 -5.39
CA GLY A 76 -8.65 -13.81 -4.98
C GLY A 76 -9.23 -13.10 -3.76
N ARG A 77 -8.39 -12.78 -2.76
CA ARG A 77 -8.80 -12.02 -1.57
C ARG A 77 -9.26 -10.61 -1.94
N ALA A 78 -8.51 -9.92 -2.80
CA ALA A 78 -8.88 -8.58 -3.26
C ALA A 78 -10.22 -8.58 -4.03
N GLN A 79 -10.43 -9.55 -4.91
CA GLN A 79 -11.71 -9.72 -5.63
C GLN A 79 -12.88 -9.98 -4.68
N ALA A 80 -12.67 -10.84 -3.68
CA ALA A 80 -13.70 -11.12 -2.67
C ALA A 80 -14.04 -9.88 -1.83
N LEU A 81 -13.05 -9.09 -1.43
CA LEU A 81 -13.26 -7.83 -0.70
C LEU A 81 -13.98 -6.78 -1.53
N ALA A 82 -13.65 -6.67 -2.82
CA ALA A 82 -14.27 -5.71 -3.73
C ALA A 82 -15.76 -5.99 -3.99
N ALA A 83 -16.23 -7.22 -3.75
CA ALA A 83 -17.64 -7.59 -3.87
C ALA A 83 -18.48 -7.22 -2.63
N LEU A 84 -17.85 -6.81 -1.53
CA LEU A 84 -18.51 -6.43 -0.28
C LEU A 84 -18.62 -4.90 -0.18
N PRO A 85 -19.60 -4.38 0.58
CA PRO A 85 -19.61 -2.97 0.96
C PRO A 85 -18.30 -2.60 1.67
N TRP A 86 -17.84 -1.37 1.45
CA TRP A 86 -16.68 -0.85 2.15
C TRP A 86 -16.92 -0.89 3.67
N ASN A 87 -15.96 -1.46 4.39
CA ASN A 87 -15.92 -1.45 5.86
C ASN A 87 -14.64 -0.71 6.29
N PRO A 88 -14.74 0.41 7.03
CA PRO A 88 -13.55 1.07 7.55
C PRO A 88 -12.77 0.13 8.48
N PRO A 89 -11.42 0.19 8.48
CA PRO A 89 -10.61 -0.61 9.37
C PRO A 89 -10.93 -0.26 10.83
N GLU A 90 -11.15 -1.29 11.64
CA GLU A 90 -11.54 -1.18 13.06
C GLU A 90 -10.33 -1.06 14.00
N ALA A 91 -9.13 -0.89 13.44
CA ALA A 91 -7.90 -0.90 14.20
C ALA A 91 -7.73 0.40 14.99
N ALA A 92 -8.14 0.35 16.27
CA ALA A 92 -7.87 1.39 17.24
C ALA A 92 -6.54 1.07 17.93
N LEU A 93 -5.55 1.93 17.73
CA LEU A 93 -4.39 1.96 18.61
C LEU A 93 -4.82 2.28 20.05
N PRO A 94 -4.03 1.92 21.07
CA PRO A 94 -4.20 2.47 22.41
C PRO A 94 -4.22 4.00 22.36
N PRO A 95 -5.03 4.68 23.19
CA PRO A 95 -5.09 6.14 23.25
C PRO A 95 -3.72 6.80 23.36
N GLU A 96 -2.80 6.18 24.08
CA GLU A 96 -1.44 6.66 24.30
C GLU A 96 -0.64 6.84 23.00
N LEU A 97 -0.91 6.02 21.97
CA LEU A 97 -0.29 6.16 20.65
C LEU A 97 -1.06 7.10 19.73
N GLN A 98 -2.40 7.16 19.88
CA GLN A 98 -3.24 8.07 19.10
C GLN A 98 -3.01 9.53 19.49
N GLU A 99 -2.75 9.77 20.77
CA GLU A 99 -2.56 11.10 21.36
C GLU A 99 -1.11 11.60 21.25
N LEU A 100 -0.19 10.81 20.64
CA LEU A 100 1.16 11.28 20.36
C LEU A 100 1.12 12.52 19.47
N ASP A 101 1.72 13.60 19.95
CA ASP A 101 2.01 14.75 19.12
C ASP A 101 3.24 14.50 18.22
N TYR A 102 3.52 15.46 17.34
CA TYR A 102 4.65 15.38 16.41
C TYR A 102 6.00 15.22 17.12
N ASP A 103 6.20 15.90 18.25
CA ASP A 103 7.47 15.90 18.99
C ASP A 103 7.70 14.60 19.77
N ALA A 104 6.63 13.96 20.23
CA ALA A 104 6.66 12.62 20.80
C ALA A 104 6.92 11.57 19.71
N TYR A 105 6.18 11.62 18.61
CA TYR A 105 6.29 10.63 17.54
C TYR A 105 7.68 10.59 16.89
N ARG A 106 8.27 11.75 16.59
CA ARG A 106 9.61 11.82 15.98
C ARG A 106 10.75 11.31 16.87
N ARG A 107 10.51 11.17 18.19
CA ARG A 107 11.46 10.57 19.13
C ARG A 107 11.47 9.05 19.08
N ILE A 108 10.48 8.43 18.44
CA ILE A 108 10.48 7.00 18.15
C ILE A 108 11.36 6.77 16.92
N ARG A 109 12.48 6.08 17.10
CA ARG A 109 13.50 5.90 16.06
C ARG A 109 13.74 4.42 15.82
N PHE A 110 13.66 3.98 14.56
CA PHE A 110 14.08 2.64 14.18
C PHE A 110 15.59 2.48 14.41
N LEU A 111 16.01 1.29 14.86
CA LEU A 111 17.41 0.92 15.02
C LEU A 111 17.94 0.32 13.71
N ASP A 112 18.69 1.12 12.94
CA ASP A 112 19.18 0.75 11.60
C ASP A 112 19.95 -0.58 11.57
N GLU A 113 20.68 -0.89 12.64
CA GLU A 113 21.45 -2.12 12.82
C GLU A 113 20.58 -3.37 12.97
N ARG A 114 19.27 -3.18 13.24
CA ARG A 114 18.27 -4.25 13.35
C ARG A 114 17.34 -4.33 12.13
N ALA A 115 17.66 -3.61 11.04
CA ALA A 115 16.90 -3.72 9.80
C ALA A 115 16.81 -5.18 9.32
N LEU A 116 15.65 -5.56 8.79
CA LEU A 116 15.48 -6.89 8.20
C LEU A 116 16.43 -7.04 7.02
N TRP A 117 17.15 -8.17 6.97
CA TRP A 117 18.18 -8.50 5.99
C TRP A 117 19.44 -7.59 6.02
N SER A 118 19.63 -6.82 7.10
CA SER A 118 20.87 -6.07 7.30
C SER A 118 22.09 -6.99 7.23
N GLY A 119 23.06 -6.63 6.38
CA GLY A 119 24.29 -7.40 6.15
C GLY A 119 24.12 -8.70 5.35
N ALA A 120 22.91 -9.05 4.89
CA ALA A 120 22.64 -10.27 4.13
C ALA A 120 22.65 -10.09 2.61
N GLY A 121 22.64 -8.84 2.11
CA GLY A 121 22.64 -8.54 0.67
C GLY A 121 22.56 -7.04 0.37
N ASP A 122 22.11 -6.71 -0.85
CA ASP A 122 22.02 -5.34 -1.36
C ASP A 122 20.80 -4.57 -0.85
N PHE A 123 19.88 -5.25 -0.17
CA PHE A 123 18.63 -4.68 0.32
C PHE A 123 18.46 -4.93 1.81
N GLN A 124 17.85 -3.95 2.47
CA GLN A 124 17.38 -4.05 3.84
C GLN A 124 16.01 -3.38 3.96
N VAL A 125 15.24 -3.78 4.96
CA VAL A 125 13.92 -3.22 5.23
C VAL A 125 13.90 -2.65 6.64
N GLN A 126 13.43 -1.41 6.75
CA GLN A 126 13.11 -0.76 8.02
C GLN A 126 11.60 -0.59 8.11
N PHE A 127 11.10 -0.56 9.34
CA PHE A 127 9.68 -0.49 9.62
C PHE A 127 9.31 0.83 10.28
N PHE A 128 8.06 1.23 10.10
CA PHE A 128 7.46 2.37 10.79
C PHE A 128 6.67 1.93 11.99
N HIS A 129 6.85 2.70 13.06
CA HIS A 129 6.07 2.56 14.29
C HIS A 129 4.69 3.20 14.12
N PRO A 130 3.60 2.63 14.64
CA PRO A 130 2.29 3.28 14.62
C PRO A 130 2.16 4.41 15.65
N GLY A 131 1.12 5.23 15.48
CA GLY A 131 0.85 6.41 16.32
C GLY A 131 0.87 7.71 15.53
N TYR A 132 0.44 8.78 16.19
CA TYR A 132 0.21 10.08 15.56
C TYR A 132 -0.71 9.95 14.33
N LEU A 133 -0.20 10.17 13.12
CA LEU A 133 -0.97 10.05 11.87
C LEU A 133 -1.18 8.60 11.41
N PHE A 134 -0.40 7.64 11.94
CA PHE A 134 -0.45 6.24 11.53
C PHE A 134 -1.29 5.42 12.49
N SER A 135 -2.61 5.65 12.46
CA SER A 135 -3.57 5.05 13.40
C SER A 135 -4.03 3.65 13.03
N THR A 136 -3.77 3.19 11.81
CA THR A 136 -4.19 1.88 11.31
C THR A 136 -2.97 1.02 11.03
N PRO A 137 -2.69 0.01 11.89
CA PRO A 137 -1.60 -0.92 11.64
C PRO A 137 -1.83 -1.79 10.41
N VAL A 138 -0.73 -2.26 9.84
CA VAL A 138 -0.67 -3.21 8.73
C VAL A 138 -0.02 -4.52 9.17
N VAL A 139 -0.41 -5.59 8.51
CA VAL A 139 0.21 -6.90 8.68
C VAL A 139 1.32 -7.06 7.64
N ILE A 140 2.52 -7.36 8.10
CA ILE A 140 3.69 -7.60 7.24
C ILE A 140 3.97 -9.10 7.19
N HIS A 141 4.26 -9.60 5.99
CA HIS A 141 4.72 -10.97 5.80
C HIS A 141 6.08 -10.96 5.11
N GLU A 142 6.98 -11.82 5.58
CA GLU A 142 8.23 -12.10 4.90
C GLU A 142 8.07 -13.30 3.98
N VAL A 143 8.41 -13.12 2.70
CA VAL A 143 8.36 -14.14 1.67
C VAL A 143 9.77 -14.58 1.33
N THR A 144 10.03 -15.87 1.45
CA THR A 144 11.30 -16.51 1.09
C THR A 144 11.05 -17.56 0.00
N GLU A 145 12.10 -18.20 -0.50
CA GLU A 145 11.96 -19.28 -1.49
C GLU A 145 11.12 -20.46 -0.99
N THR A 146 11.09 -20.70 0.33
CA THR A 146 10.49 -21.90 0.91
C THR A 146 9.19 -21.64 1.68
N GLN A 147 8.97 -20.40 2.14
CA GLN A 147 7.83 -20.07 3.00
C GLN A 147 7.42 -18.61 2.90
N VAL A 148 6.15 -18.37 3.23
CA VAL A 148 5.63 -17.05 3.57
C VAL A 148 5.29 -17.08 5.07
N ARG A 149 5.81 -16.12 5.84
CA ARG A 149 5.57 -16.08 7.30
C ARG A 149 5.15 -14.69 7.75
N PRO A 150 4.25 -14.56 8.73
CA PRO A 150 3.97 -13.26 9.35
C PRO A 150 5.24 -12.74 10.04
N LEU A 151 5.48 -11.44 9.91
CA LEU A 151 6.50 -10.75 10.67
C LEU A 151 5.82 -10.05 11.85
N PRO A 152 5.87 -10.62 13.08
CA PRO A 152 5.22 -10.02 14.23
C PRO A 152 5.87 -8.68 14.56
N PHE A 153 5.07 -7.73 15.04
CA PHE A 153 5.59 -6.47 15.55
C PHE A 153 6.60 -6.72 16.67
N ASP A 154 7.73 -6.03 16.61
CA ASP A 154 8.79 -6.10 17.59
C ASP A 154 9.13 -4.69 18.09
N PRO A 155 8.73 -4.33 19.33
CA PRO A 155 9.04 -3.03 19.91
C PRO A 155 10.55 -2.83 20.11
N ASP A 156 11.34 -3.90 20.24
CA ASP A 156 12.79 -3.80 20.44
C ASP A 156 13.56 -3.38 19.17
N LEU A 157 12.86 -3.19 18.04
CA LEU A 157 13.41 -2.55 16.83
C LEU A 157 13.44 -1.02 16.93
N PHE A 158 12.84 -0.45 17.97
CA PHE A 158 12.74 0.99 18.13
C PHE A 158 13.40 1.48 19.41
N GLN A 159 14.06 2.62 19.31
CA GLN A 159 14.41 3.45 20.44
C GLN A 159 13.26 4.40 20.73
N TYR A 160 12.72 4.30 21.95
CA TYR A 160 11.67 5.18 22.44
C TYR A 160 12.28 6.31 23.26
N GLY A 161 12.18 7.55 22.77
CA GLY A 161 12.44 8.74 23.57
C GLY A 161 11.25 9.21 24.39
N VAL A 162 10.22 8.36 24.54
CA VAL A 162 8.93 8.58 25.21
C VAL A 162 8.46 7.30 25.88
N GLU A 163 7.55 7.41 26.84
CA GLU A 163 6.81 6.25 27.35
C GLU A 163 5.72 5.87 26.34
N VAL A 164 5.62 4.59 26.04
CA VAL A 164 4.59 4.00 25.18
C VAL A 164 3.93 2.86 25.95
N ALA A 165 2.62 2.73 25.80
CA ALA A 165 1.85 1.69 26.49
C ALA A 165 2.38 0.28 26.14
N ASP A 166 2.26 -0.65 27.08
CA ASP A 166 2.56 -2.06 26.86
C ASP A 166 1.36 -2.80 26.25
N GLY A 167 1.60 -3.98 25.67
CA GLY A 167 0.54 -4.93 25.31
C GLY A 167 -0.22 -4.65 24.01
N TRP A 168 0.24 -3.68 23.20
CA TRP A 168 -0.24 -3.49 21.84
C TRP A 168 0.78 -4.01 20.81
N ALA A 169 0.33 -4.31 19.59
CA ALA A 169 1.18 -4.80 18.51
C ALA A 169 0.67 -4.35 17.14
N GLY A 170 1.57 -3.94 16.26
CA GLY A 170 1.28 -3.69 14.85
C GLY A 170 2.29 -2.77 14.16
N TRP A 171 2.53 -2.98 12.87
CA TRP A 171 3.39 -2.11 12.07
C TRP A 171 2.60 -0.94 11.49
N ALA A 172 3.20 0.24 11.33
CA ALA A 172 2.61 1.28 10.49
C ALA A 172 2.92 1.10 9.00
N GLY A 173 4.06 0.48 8.68
CA GLY A 173 4.53 0.26 7.32
C GLY A 173 5.97 -0.24 7.26
#